data_AF-A0A969B0D3-F1
#
_entry.id   AF-A0A969B0D3-F1
#
_cell.length_a   1.000
_cell.length_b   1.000
_cell.length_c   1.000
_cell.angle_alpha   90.00
_cell.angle_beta   90.00
_cell.angle_gamma   90.00
#
_symmetry.space_group_name_H-M   'P 1'
#
loop_
_entity.id
_entity.type
_entity.pdbx_description
1 polymer ?
#
loop_
_entity_poly.entity_id
_entity_poly.type
_entity_poly.pdbx_seq_one_letter_code
_entity_poly.pdbx_strand_id
1 'polypeptide(L)'
;MINKNKLSFTLAMPLLMAMAAYFTACNPKPGGEEIKNAGTLKEGRWRGLLHTQGKELPFLFDVEQSGDDYLIYLINAAERIPLDEATFTGDSLHLPMYIFDATLHARLDGNHLEGLWVKNYTDDYRVPFSASHGDSARFTLTSGLQPASFGGKWEVDFISENKIEKALGVFDQQGSYLTGTFLTSTGDYRFLEGVVNGSSMKLSTFDGTHAYLFEGEMNEQGEIAGQFWSGKSWHQRWTAKKNANFELPDPYTLTTVKDRDEVFEINFPDNNGEMVSLSDDKYKGKVVVVQIMGTWRPNCMDETRFLPIGKGVTKTKS
;
A
#
# COMPACT_ATOMS: atom_id res chain seq x y z
N MET A 1 -74.84 43.39 7.66
CA MET A 1 -75.93 42.49 8.10
C MET A 1 -75.35 41.59 9.18
N ILE A 2 -75.32 41.97 10.46
CA ILE A 2 -76.37 41.87 11.48
C ILE A 2 -77.07 40.50 11.51
N ASN A 3 -76.61 39.61 12.40
CA ASN A 3 -77.41 38.90 13.43
C ASN A 3 -76.43 38.00 14.21
N LYS A 4 -76.07 38.20 15.49
CA LYS A 4 -76.84 38.27 16.75
C LYS A 4 -77.80 37.10 16.97
N ASN A 5 -77.36 36.16 17.82
CA ASN A 5 -78.08 35.45 18.88
C ASN A 5 -76.98 34.68 19.66
N LYS A 6 -76.43 35.13 20.80
CA LYS A 6 -77.00 35.35 22.15
C LYS A 6 -77.93 34.22 22.61
N LEU A 7 -77.34 33.24 23.31
CA LEU A 7 -77.96 32.59 24.47
C LEU A 7 -76.93 32.60 25.62
N SER A 8 -77.32 33.19 26.74
CA SER A 8 -76.62 33.15 28.02
C SER A 8 -77.43 32.30 28.98
N PHE A 9 -76.80 31.40 29.72
CA PHE A 9 -77.31 30.92 31.02
C PHE A 9 -76.16 30.59 31.98
N THR A 10 -76.04 31.50 32.95
CA THR A 10 -75.69 31.43 34.37
C THR A 10 -75.07 30.15 34.97
N LEU A 11 -73.83 30.33 35.46
CA LEU A 11 -73.28 30.01 36.79
C LEU A 11 -73.65 28.68 37.49
N ALA A 12 -72.68 27.77 37.60
CA ALA A 12 -72.47 26.94 38.79
C ALA A 12 -71.01 26.46 38.84
N MET A 13 -70.25 26.95 39.82
CA MET A 13 -68.91 26.50 40.16
C MET A 13 -69.04 25.59 41.39
N PRO A 14 -68.46 24.38 41.35
CA PRO A 14 -67.90 23.81 42.55
C PRO A 14 -66.40 23.56 42.39
N LEU A 15 -65.75 23.88 43.50
CA LEU A 15 -64.35 23.75 43.86
C LEU A 15 -64.02 22.25 44.13
N LEU A 16 -62.72 21.90 44.01
CA LEU A 16 -62.07 20.61 44.35
C LEU A 16 -62.42 19.43 43.42
N MET A 17 -61.48 18.60 42.96
CA MET A 17 -60.25 18.14 43.59
C MET A 17 -59.27 17.69 42.49
N ALA A 18 -57.99 18.01 42.66
CA ALA A 18 -56.93 17.55 41.79
C ALA A 18 -56.75 16.03 41.89
N MET A 19 -56.92 15.32 40.78
CA MET A 19 -56.32 14.01 40.54
C MET A 19 -55.48 14.13 39.29
N ALA A 20 -54.20 14.46 39.48
CA ALA A 20 -53.18 14.28 38.45
C ALA A 20 -52.99 12.77 38.27
N ALA A 21 -53.60 12.21 37.23
CA ALA A 21 -53.23 10.90 36.74
C ALA A 21 -51.79 10.99 36.21
N TYR A 22 -50.85 10.45 36.98
CA TYR A 22 -49.51 10.13 36.50
C TYR A 22 -49.65 9.08 35.40
N PHE A 23 -49.70 9.52 34.14
CA PHE A 23 -49.26 8.67 33.04
C PHE A 23 -47.75 8.57 33.14
N THR A 24 -47.25 7.48 33.71
CA THR A 24 -45.87 7.03 33.50
C THR A 24 -45.73 6.61 32.03
N ALA A 25 -45.52 7.58 31.17
CA ALA A 25 -44.92 7.35 29.86
C ALA A 25 -43.45 7.00 30.10
N CYS A 26 -43.10 5.72 29.96
CA CYS A 26 -41.72 5.33 29.67
C CYS A 26 -41.36 5.90 28.30
N ASN A 27 -40.86 7.14 28.27
CA ASN A 27 -40.01 7.57 27.17
C ASN A 27 -38.68 6.82 27.33
N PRO A 28 -38.27 5.95 26.38
CA PRO A 28 -36.86 5.68 26.27
C PRO A 28 -36.23 7.04 25.94
N LYS A 29 -35.40 7.56 26.85
CA LYS A 29 -34.46 8.61 26.48
C LYS A 29 -33.77 8.13 25.20
N PRO A 30 -33.63 8.96 24.15
CA PRO A 30 -32.59 8.69 23.18
C PRO A 30 -31.32 8.72 24.03
N GLY A 31 -30.74 7.54 24.26
CA GLY A 31 -29.40 7.46 24.79
C GLY A 31 -28.57 8.30 23.83
N GLY A 32 -27.94 9.36 24.34
CA GLY A 32 -26.78 9.86 23.66
C GLY A 32 -25.88 8.63 23.50
N GLU A 33 -25.64 8.23 22.25
CA GLU A 33 -24.45 7.46 21.98
C GLU A 33 -23.33 8.25 22.65
N GLU A 34 -22.74 7.68 23.70
CA GLU A 34 -21.43 8.12 24.13
C GLU A 34 -20.60 8.12 22.85
N ILE A 35 -20.20 9.31 22.41
CA ILE A 35 -19.10 9.44 21.48
C ILE A 35 -17.95 8.76 22.23
N LYS A 36 -17.72 7.47 21.95
CA LYS A 36 -16.51 6.80 22.34
C LYS A 36 -15.43 7.74 21.86
N ASN A 37 -14.65 8.31 22.79
CA ASN A 37 -13.45 9.04 22.43
C ASN A 37 -12.74 8.15 21.42
N ALA A 38 -12.66 8.63 20.17
CA ALA A 38 -11.87 7.96 19.16
C ALA A 38 -10.50 7.72 19.79
N GLY A 39 -10.08 6.46 19.81
CA GLY A 39 -8.79 6.12 20.41
C GLY A 39 -7.70 7.00 19.80
N THR A 40 -6.68 7.35 20.58
CA THR A 40 -5.47 7.97 20.04
C THR A 40 -4.68 6.89 19.31
N LEU A 41 -4.24 7.14 18.08
CA LEU A 41 -3.38 6.20 17.36
C LEU A 41 -2.05 6.08 18.12
N LYS A 42 -1.70 4.86 18.51
CA LYS A 42 -0.51 4.63 19.32
C LYS A 42 0.75 4.72 18.47
N GLU A 43 1.76 5.42 19.00
CA GLU A 43 3.11 5.40 18.46
C GLU A 43 3.74 3.99 18.49
N GLY A 44 4.71 3.79 17.59
CA GLY A 44 5.47 2.57 17.47
C GLY A 44 4.94 1.66 16.37
N ARG A 45 5.32 0.39 16.45
CA ARG A 45 5.12 -0.57 15.38
C ARG A 45 3.70 -1.14 15.36
N TRP A 46 3.16 -1.21 14.16
CA TRP A 46 1.92 -1.88 13.82
C TRP A 46 2.18 -2.97 12.78
N ARG A 47 1.47 -4.08 12.93
CA ARG A 47 1.40 -5.15 11.93
C ARG A 47 0.11 -5.04 11.16
N GLY A 48 0.21 -4.66 9.90
CA GLY A 48 -0.89 -4.64 8.95
C GLY A 48 -1.08 -5.96 8.23
N LEU A 49 -2.30 -6.23 7.80
CA LEU A 49 -2.73 -7.36 7.00
C LEU A 49 -3.61 -6.85 5.87
N LEU A 50 -3.29 -7.22 4.64
CA LEU A 50 -4.23 -7.16 3.52
C LEU A 50 -4.84 -8.54 3.32
N HIS A 51 -6.16 -8.61 3.30
CA HIS A 51 -6.93 -9.84 3.10
C HIS A 51 -7.27 -9.97 1.62
N THR A 52 -6.44 -10.70 0.88
CA THR A 52 -6.58 -10.78 -0.58
C THR A 52 -6.51 -12.22 -1.05
N GLN A 53 -7.38 -12.60 -1.99
CA GLN A 53 -7.35 -13.92 -2.62
C GLN A 53 -7.38 -15.10 -1.62
N GLY A 54 -8.08 -14.93 -0.48
CA GLY A 54 -8.14 -15.92 0.60
C GLY A 54 -6.83 -16.06 1.41
N LYS A 55 -5.91 -15.09 1.27
CA LYS A 55 -4.63 -15.02 1.97
C LYS A 55 -4.56 -13.77 2.85
N GLU A 56 -3.73 -13.86 3.88
CA GLU A 56 -3.28 -12.71 4.66
C GLU A 56 -1.89 -12.30 4.16
N LEU A 57 -1.78 -11.09 3.65
CA LEU A 57 -0.51 -10.48 3.26
C LEU A 57 -0.09 -9.51 4.37
N PRO A 58 0.92 -9.87 5.19
CA PRO A 58 1.36 -9.01 6.26
C PRO A 58 2.31 -7.93 5.77
N PHE A 59 2.23 -6.76 6.40
CA PHE A 59 3.21 -5.71 6.28
C PHE A 59 3.38 -4.99 7.61
N LEU A 60 4.45 -4.20 7.74
CA LEU A 60 4.74 -3.45 8.95
C LEU A 60 4.70 -1.97 8.64
N PHE A 61 4.25 -1.18 9.61
CA PHE A 61 4.38 0.26 9.56
C PHE A 61 4.66 0.82 10.96
N ASP A 62 5.38 1.93 11.01
CA ASP A 62 5.61 2.68 12.23
C ASP A 62 4.76 3.94 12.24
N VAL A 63 4.27 4.28 13.42
CA VAL A 63 3.59 5.54 13.71
C VAL A 63 4.48 6.37 14.63
N GLU A 64 4.75 7.61 14.25
CA GLU A 64 5.45 8.61 15.06
C GLU A 64 4.55 9.84 15.24
N GLN A 65 4.51 10.40 16.45
CA GLN A 65 3.80 11.65 16.69
C GLN A 65 4.61 12.83 16.13
N SER A 66 3.94 13.74 15.43
CA SER A 66 4.50 15.01 14.96
C SER A 66 3.55 16.15 15.32
N GLY A 67 3.65 16.65 16.56
CA GLY A 67 2.70 17.63 17.07
C GLY A 67 1.32 16.99 17.25
N ASP A 68 0.29 17.57 16.65
CA ASP A 68 -1.08 17.02 16.66
C ASP A 68 -1.30 15.97 15.55
N ASP A 69 -0.36 15.85 14.60
CA ASP A 69 -0.42 14.94 13.46
C ASP A 69 0.42 13.66 13.67
N TYR A 70 0.27 12.70 12.75
CA TYR A 70 1.05 11.46 12.75
C TYR A 70 1.87 11.33 11.47
N LEU A 71 3.14 10.94 11.63
CA LEU A 71 3.98 10.48 10.54
C LEU A 71 3.94 8.96 10.51
N ILE A 72 3.51 8.40 9.38
CA ILE A 72 3.41 6.96 9.18
C ILE A 72 4.46 6.53 8.17
N TYR A 73 5.13 5.43 8.46
CA TYR A 73 6.15 4.87 7.58
C TYR A 73 5.88 3.40 7.30
N LEU A 74 5.72 3.02 6.04
CA LEU A 74 5.74 1.61 5.64
C LEU A 74 7.17 1.07 5.77
N ILE A 75 7.29 -0.13 6.30
CA ILE A 75 8.57 -0.80 6.54
C ILE A 75 8.64 -2.03 5.65
N ASN A 76 9.64 -2.10 4.76
CA ASN A 76 9.91 -3.24 3.87
C ASN A 76 11.42 -3.56 3.89
N ALA A 77 11.84 -4.48 4.76
CA ALA A 77 13.26 -4.77 5.00
C ALA A 77 14.03 -3.48 5.35
N ALA A 78 15.05 -3.12 4.55
CA ALA A 78 15.82 -1.90 4.72
C ALA A 78 15.09 -0.62 4.25
N GLU A 79 13.96 -0.76 3.55
CA GLU A 79 13.19 0.37 3.04
C GLU A 79 12.20 0.88 4.08
N ARG A 80 12.19 2.21 4.22
CA ARG A 80 11.27 2.96 5.05
C ARG A 80 10.62 4.05 4.21
N ILE A 81 9.35 3.86 3.88
CA ILE A 81 8.60 4.75 2.97
C ILE A 81 7.74 5.68 3.81
N PRO A 82 8.01 6.99 3.85
CA PRO A 82 7.09 7.93 4.47
C PRO A 82 5.79 7.95 3.66
N LEU A 83 4.67 7.86 4.37
CA LEU A 83 3.35 8.12 3.81
C LEU A 83 2.99 9.58 4.00
N ASP A 84 2.02 10.02 3.21
CA ASP A 84 1.48 11.36 3.32
C ASP A 84 0.71 11.55 4.64
N GLU A 85 0.39 12.80 4.98
CA GLU A 85 -0.20 13.15 6.27
C GLU A 85 -1.48 12.36 6.58
N ALA A 86 -1.43 11.58 7.66
CA ALA A 86 -2.55 10.81 8.16
C ALA A 86 -3.56 11.75 8.84
N THR A 87 -4.82 11.68 8.44
CA THR A 87 -5.89 12.49 9.04
C THR A 87 -6.89 11.63 9.79
N PHE A 88 -7.37 12.13 10.93
CA PHE A 88 -8.43 11.50 11.71
C PHE A 88 -9.71 12.33 11.64
N THR A 89 -10.83 11.67 11.38
CA THR A 89 -12.17 12.24 11.53
C THR A 89 -13.01 11.30 12.37
N GLY A 90 -13.29 11.67 13.63
CA GLY A 90 -13.87 10.74 14.60
C GLY A 90 -12.92 9.55 14.82
N ASP A 91 -13.43 8.33 14.72
CA ASP A 91 -12.66 7.08 14.83
C ASP A 91 -12.04 6.61 13.50
N SER A 92 -12.19 7.38 12.42
CA SER A 92 -11.75 7.00 11.09
C SER A 92 -10.40 7.63 10.74
N LEU A 93 -9.40 6.77 10.54
CA LEU A 93 -8.11 7.05 9.94
C LEU A 93 -8.24 7.10 8.42
N HIS A 94 -7.80 8.19 7.82
CA HIS A 94 -7.57 8.34 6.39
C HIS A 94 -6.07 8.54 6.14
N LEU A 95 -5.48 7.57 5.45
CA LEU A 95 -4.05 7.52 5.17
C LEU A 95 -3.83 7.52 3.65
N PRO A 96 -3.66 8.71 3.06
CA PRO A 96 -3.38 8.83 1.63
C PRO A 96 -1.97 8.32 1.30
N MET A 97 -1.84 7.84 0.07
CA MET A 97 -0.59 7.41 -0.55
C MET A 97 -0.53 8.06 -1.94
N TYR A 98 -0.35 9.39 -1.97
CA TYR A 98 -0.59 10.25 -3.13
C TYR A 98 0.23 9.85 -4.36
N ILE A 99 1.50 9.50 -4.16
CA ILE A 99 2.39 9.05 -5.26
C ILE A 99 1.82 7.80 -5.97
N PHE A 100 1.05 7.00 -5.24
CA PHE A 100 0.50 5.73 -5.70
C PHE A 100 -0.99 5.81 -6.03
N ASP A 101 -1.58 7.01 -5.93
CA ASP A 101 -3.02 7.27 -6.08
C ASP A 101 -3.88 6.19 -5.39
N ALA A 102 -3.52 5.94 -4.13
CA ALA A 102 -4.13 4.94 -3.27
C ALA A 102 -4.40 5.52 -1.88
N THR A 103 -5.24 4.82 -1.11
CA THR A 103 -5.64 5.26 0.22
C THR A 103 -5.94 4.07 1.11
N LEU A 104 -5.54 4.16 2.36
CA LEU A 104 -5.99 3.26 3.41
C LEU A 104 -7.01 3.99 4.29
N HIS A 105 -8.24 3.49 4.29
CA HIS A 105 -9.31 3.94 5.17
C HIS A 105 -9.49 2.91 6.27
N ALA A 106 -9.39 3.29 7.54
CA ALA A 106 -9.58 2.36 8.64
C ALA A 106 -10.27 3.00 9.84
N ARG A 107 -11.09 2.22 10.53
CA ARG A 107 -11.64 2.57 11.84
C ARG A 107 -10.67 2.11 12.93
N LEU A 108 -10.39 2.98 13.89
CA LEU A 108 -9.57 2.68 15.07
C LEU A 108 -10.45 2.19 16.22
N ASP A 109 -10.09 1.03 16.78
CA ASP A 109 -10.74 0.41 17.93
C ASP A 109 -9.68 -0.06 18.95
N GLY A 110 -9.30 0.84 19.85
CA GLY A 110 -8.23 0.62 20.82
C GLY A 110 -6.88 0.42 20.14
N ASN A 111 -6.41 -0.83 20.07
CA ASN A 111 -5.14 -1.22 19.44
C ASN A 111 -5.31 -1.86 18.06
N HIS A 112 -6.50 -1.78 17.48
CA HIS A 112 -6.83 -2.43 16.22
C HIS A 112 -7.32 -1.41 15.21
N LEU A 113 -6.90 -1.59 13.95
CA LEU A 113 -7.43 -0.88 12.80
C LEU A 113 -8.15 -1.89 11.91
N GLU A 114 -9.31 -1.51 11.39
CA GLU A 114 -10.05 -2.31 10.41
C GLU A 114 -10.59 -1.43 9.30
N GLY A 115 -10.43 -1.85 8.04
CA GLY A 115 -10.98 -1.10 6.92
C GLY A 115 -10.54 -1.62 5.56
N LEU A 116 -10.14 -0.71 4.67
CA LEU A 116 -9.93 -0.98 3.26
C LEU A 116 -8.69 -0.25 2.74
N TRP A 117 -7.87 -0.96 1.97
CA TRP A 117 -6.96 -0.37 1.00
C TRP A 117 -7.69 -0.19 -0.34
N VAL A 118 -7.65 1.02 -0.88
CA VAL A 118 -8.34 1.45 -2.09
C VAL A 118 -7.32 2.01 -3.08
N LYS A 119 -7.44 1.64 -4.36
CA LYS A 119 -6.74 2.32 -5.46
C LYS A 119 -7.73 3.22 -6.17
N ASN A 120 -7.41 4.50 -6.32
CA ASN A 120 -8.35 5.50 -6.81
C ASN A 120 -8.40 5.59 -8.34
N TYR A 121 -7.34 5.14 -9.04
CA TYR A 121 -7.26 5.08 -10.50
C TYR A 121 -7.92 3.84 -11.14
N THR A 122 -8.55 2.98 -10.35
CA THR A 122 -9.19 1.74 -10.85
C THR A 122 -10.53 1.53 -10.15
N ASP A 123 -11.57 1.37 -10.96
CA ASP A 123 -12.93 1.16 -10.46
C ASP A 123 -13.00 -0.06 -9.52
N ASP A 124 -13.66 0.13 -8.38
CA ASP A 124 -13.94 -0.90 -7.38
C ASP A 124 -12.72 -1.70 -6.89
N TYR A 125 -11.52 -1.12 -6.96
CA TYR A 125 -10.35 -1.71 -6.33
C TYR A 125 -10.37 -1.47 -4.82
N ARG A 126 -10.85 -2.46 -4.08
CA ARG A 126 -10.93 -2.46 -2.62
C ARG A 126 -10.42 -3.79 -2.08
N VAL A 127 -9.50 -3.73 -1.12
CA VAL A 127 -8.93 -4.89 -0.43
C VAL A 127 -9.11 -4.69 1.08
N PRO A 128 -9.75 -5.62 1.80
CA PRO A 128 -9.87 -5.52 3.24
C PRO A 128 -8.51 -5.43 3.93
N PHE A 129 -8.43 -4.56 4.91
CA PHE A 129 -7.24 -4.25 5.68
C PHE A 129 -7.55 -4.39 7.17
N SER A 130 -6.61 -4.94 7.93
CA SER A 130 -6.60 -4.83 9.38
C SER A 130 -5.19 -4.58 9.90
N ALA A 131 -5.05 -4.00 11.09
CA ALA A 131 -3.76 -3.92 11.77
C ALA A 131 -3.89 -3.99 13.27
N SER A 132 -2.82 -4.44 13.93
CA SER A 132 -2.71 -4.49 15.39
C SER A 132 -1.43 -3.82 15.87
N HIS A 133 -1.53 -3.05 16.95
CA HIS A 133 -0.39 -2.42 17.61
C HIS A 133 0.40 -3.41 18.48
N GLY A 134 1.72 -3.27 18.49
CA GLY A 134 2.61 -4.00 19.41
C GLY A 134 3.04 -5.38 18.94
N ASP A 135 2.52 -5.87 17.81
CA ASP A 135 3.07 -7.02 17.10
C ASP A 135 4.09 -6.54 16.06
N SER A 136 5.36 -6.92 16.25
CA SER A 136 6.44 -6.59 15.32
C SER A 136 6.79 -7.72 14.36
N ALA A 137 6.20 -8.92 14.52
CA ALA A 137 6.53 -10.07 13.70
C ALA A 137 5.72 -10.05 12.41
N ARG A 138 6.36 -9.80 11.25
CA ARG A 138 5.66 -9.85 9.95
C ARG A 138 4.97 -11.20 9.73
N PHE A 139 5.65 -12.30 10.04
CA PHE A 139 5.11 -13.66 9.96
C PHE A 139 5.32 -14.41 11.26
N THR A 140 4.34 -15.26 11.61
CA THR A 140 4.46 -16.18 12.74
C THR A 140 5.35 -17.37 12.38
N LEU A 141 6.24 -17.73 13.30
CA LEU A 141 7.11 -18.90 13.19
C LEU A 141 6.58 -20.06 14.03
N THR A 142 6.76 -21.28 13.53
CA THR A 142 6.52 -22.50 14.31
C THR A 142 7.79 -22.82 15.08
N SER A 143 7.69 -22.90 16.40
CA SER A 143 8.84 -23.21 17.27
C SER A 143 9.45 -24.58 16.94
N GLY A 144 10.79 -24.65 16.98
CA GLY A 144 11.54 -25.91 16.89
C GLY A 144 11.91 -26.37 15.48
N LEU A 145 11.46 -25.68 14.43
CA LEU A 145 11.88 -25.97 13.06
C LEU A 145 13.20 -25.26 12.73
N GLN A 146 14.18 -26.01 12.20
CA GLN A 146 15.44 -25.44 11.74
C GLN A 146 15.27 -24.84 10.34
N PRO A 147 15.68 -23.59 10.11
CA PRO A 147 15.49 -22.94 8.81
C PRO A 147 16.42 -23.56 7.75
N ALA A 148 15.85 -23.96 6.61
CA ALA A 148 16.63 -24.35 5.43
C ALA A 148 17.38 -23.15 4.82
N SER A 149 18.35 -23.42 3.95
CA SER A 149 19.22 -22.38 3.36
C SER A 149 18.66 -21.81 2.06
N PHE A 150 17.86 -20.76 2.17
CA PHE A 150 17.32 -19.96 1.07
C PHE A 150 18.25 -18.82 0.62
N GLY A 151 19.24 -18.42 1.42
CA GLY A 151 20.18 -17.35 1.05
C GLY A 151 20.97 -17.62 -0.24
N GLY A 152 21.19 -16.57 -1.03
CA GLY A 152 21.98 -16.58 -2.26
C GLY A 152 21.19 -16.23 -3.52
N LYS A 153 21.77 -16.59 -4.67
CA LYS A 153 21.19 -16.37 -6.00
C LYS A 153 20.46 -17.61 -6.51
N TRP A 154 19.30 -17.37 -7.10
CA TRP A 154 18.39 -18.39 -7.59
C TRP A 154 17.95 -18.08 -9.01
N GLU A 155 18.10 -19.03 -9.92
CA GLU A 155 17.44 -18.98 -11.21
C GLU A 155 15.96 -19.31 -11.01
N VAL A 156 15.09 -18.36 -11.33
CA VAL A 156 13.65 -18.41 -11.04
C VAL A 156 12.88 -18.48 -12.35
N ASP A 157 11.87 -19.34 -12.39
CA ASP A 157 10.87 -19.41 -13.44
C ASP A 157 9.51 -18.99 -12.88
N PHE A 158 8.99 -17.86 -13.33
CA PHE A 158 7.60 -17.45 -13.11
C PHE A 158 6.71 -18.09 -14.19
N ILE A 159 5.75 -18.90 -13.77
CA ILE A 159 4.99 -19.79 -14.64
C ILE A 159 3.57 -19.27 -14.79
N SER A 160 3.25 -18.75 -15.98
CA SER A 160 1.89 -18.44 -16.42
C SER A 160 1.37 -19.53 -17.36
N GLU A 161 0.09 -19.50 -17.76
CA GLU A 161 -0.53 -20.56 -18.59
C GLU A 161 0.25 -20.87 -19.87
N ASN A 162 0.79 -19.84 -20.54
CA ASN A 162 1.42 -19.98 -21.86
C ASN A 162 2.85 -19.44 -21.94
N LYS A 163 3.43 -19.00 -20.82
CA LYS A 163 4.75 -18.36 -20.80
C LYS A 163 5.49 -18.65 -19.50
N ILE A 164 6.77 -18.95 -19.63
CA ILE A 164 7.74 -18.91 -18.53
C ILE A 164 8.50 -17.60 -18.64
N GLU A 165 8.54 -16.86 -17.54
CA GLU A 165 9.35 -15.66 -17.42
C GLU A 165 10.51 -15.92 -16.46
N LYS A 166 11.73 -15.76 -16.98
CA LYS A 166 12.96 -15.94 -16.21
C LYS A 166 13.17 -14.73 -15.29
N ALA A 167 13.52 -15.01 -14.05
CA ALA A 167 13.91 -14.02 -13.05
C ALA A 167 15.15 -14.49 -12.28
N LEU A 168 15.83 -13.56 -11.63
CA LEU A 168 16.90 -13.83 -10.70
C LEU A 168 16.40 -13.52 -9.28
N GLY A 169 16.23 -14.54 -8.45
CA GLY A 169 15.97 -14.37 -7.03
C GLY A 169 17.28 -14.08 -6.29
N VAL A 170 17.31 -13.03 -5.48
CA VAL A 170 18.46 -12.68 -4.63
C VAL A 170 17.97 -12.55 -3.21
N PHE A 171 18.39 -13.47 -2.35
CA PHE A 171 17.95 -13.52 -0.96
C PHE A 171 19.12 -13.39 0.01
N ASP A 172 18.97 -12.54 1.02
CA ASP A 172 19.84 -12.49 2.19
C ASP A 172 19.12 -13.10 3.38
N GLN A 173 19.80 -14.03 4.06
CA GLN A 173 19.21 -14.84 5.13
C GLN A 173 20.08 -14.83 6.38
N GLN A 174 19.44 -14.53 7.51
CA GLN A 174 20.05 -14.61 8.84
C GLN A 174 19.16 -15.47 9.75
N GLY A 175 19.51 -16.75 9.85
CA GLY A 175 18.68 -17.74 10.55
C GLY A 175 17.30 -17.85 9.90
N SER A 176 16.24 -17.55 10.66
CA SER A 176 14.87 -17.52 10.15
C SER A 176 14.47 -16.19 9.53
N TYR A 177 15.27 -15.13 9.61
CA TYR A 177 14.96 -13.86 8.95
C TYR A 177 15.43 -13.91 7.49
N LEU A 178 14.56 -13.48 6.56
CA LEU A 178 14.81 -13.52 5.12
C LEU A 178 14.43 -12.18 4.50
N THR A 179 15.30 -11.64 3.66
CA THR A 179 15.01 -10.49 2.81
C THR A 179 15.44 -10.78 1.39
N GLY A 180 14.95 -9.99 0.43
CA GLY A 180 15.44 -10.08 -0.93
C GLY A 180 14.54 -9.42 -1.96
N THR A 181 14.74 -9.83 -3.21
CA THR A 181 13.94 -9.39 -4.36
C THR A 181 14.01 -10.45 -5.47
N PHE A 182 13.11 -10.32 -6.43
CA PHE A 182 13.19 -11.00 -7.72
C PHE A 182 13.50 -9.94 -8.79
N LEU A 183 14.63 -10.07 -9.46
CA LEU A 183 14.98 -9.24 -10.60
C LEU A 183 14.40 -9.86 -11.87
N THR A 184 13.81 -9.03 -12.72
CA THR A 184 13.36 -9.37 -14.07
C THR A 184 14.07 -8.48 -15.08
N SER A 185 13.87 -8.73 -16.38
CA SER A 185 14.41 -7.87 -17.43
C SER A 185 13.80 -6.45 -17.45
N THR A 186 12.73 -6.21 -16.68
CA THR A 186 11.99 -4.92 -16.70
C THR A 186 12.03 -4.17 -15.37
N GLY A 187 12.72 -4.71 -14.36
CA GLY A 187 12.79 -4.13 -13.02
C GLY A 187 12.91 -5.22 -11.97
N ASP A 188 12.54 -4.91 -10.74
CA ASP A 188 12.57 -5.87 -9.65
C ASP A 188 11.38 -5.68 -8.68
N TYR A 189 11.23 -6.59 -7.73
CA TYR A 189 10.08 -6.69 -6.80
C TYR A 189 10.33 -6.12 -5.39
N ARG A 190 11.28 -5.18 -5.27
CA ARG A 190 11.66 -4.46 -4.06
C ARG A 190 10.53 -4.15 -3.06
N PHE A 191 10.85 -4.00 -1.79
CA PHE A 191 11.78 -4.86 -1.03
C PHE A 191 10.94 -5.93 -0.35
N LEU A 192 11.39 -7.18 -0.43
CA LEU A 192 10.71 -8.28 0.22
C LEU A 192 11.33 -8.55 1.59
N GLU A 193 10.48 -8.69 2.60
CA GLU A 193 10.86 -9.14 3.93
C GLU A 193 9.99 -10.32 4.35
N GLY A 194 10.57 -11.24 5.10
CA GLY A 194 9.83 -12.31 5.73
C GLY A 194 10.71 -13.30 6.44
N VAL A 195 10.35 -14.58 6.35
CA VAL A 195 10.92 -15.61 7.20
C VAL A 195 11.15 -16.94 6.51
N VAL A 196 12.06 -17.73 7.07
CA VAL A 196 12.23 -19.16 6.83
C VAL A 196 11.81 -19.96 8.06
N ASN A 197 10.95 -20.96 7.86
CA ASN A 197 10.42 -21.83 8.89
C ASN A 197 10.47 -23.29 8.40
N GLY A 198 11.50 -24.04 8.81
CA GLY A 198 11.76 -25.36 8.23
C GLY A 198 12.21 -25.25 6.76
N SER A 199 11.59 -26.07 5.90
CA SER A 199 11.75 -26.04 4.43
C SER A 199 10.88 -24.99 3.75
N SER A 200 10.11 -24.19 4.51
CA SER A 200 9.21 -23.18 3.96
C SER A 200 9.79 -21.78 4.10
N MET A 201 9.54 -20.92 3.11
CA MET A 201 9.79 -19.48 3.20
C MET A 201 8.54 -18.67 2.85
N LYS A 202 8.44 -17.51 3.48
CA LYS A 202 7.44 -16.48 3.15
C LYS A 202 8.10 -15.13 3.05
N LEU A 203 7.67 -14.34 2.07
CA LEU A 203 8.15 -12.99 1.82
C LEU A 203 6.95 -12.12 1.45
N SER A 204 6.89 -10.88 1.94
CA SER A 204 5.89 -9.92 1.51
C SER A 204 6.44 -8.52 1.38
N THR A 205 5.73 -7.69 0.61
CA THR A 205 5.91 -6.25 0.58
C THR A 205 4.57 -5.56 0.42
N PHE A 206 4.48 -4.38 0.99
CA PHE A 206 3.40 -3.44 0.71
C PHE A 206 3.98 -2.04 0.67
N ASP A 207 3.83 -1.36 -0.46
CA ASP A 207 4.36 0.00 -0.67
C ASP A 207 3.27 0.98 -1.13
N GLY A 208 2.00 0.54 -1.18
CA GLY A 208 0.87 1.33 -1.69
C GLY A 208 0.60 1.12 -3.19
N THR A 209 1.60 0.75 -3.99
CA THR A 209 1.42 0.30 -5.39
C THR A 209 1.30 -1.21 -5.47
N HIS A 210 2.26 -1.88 -4.85
CA HIS A 210 2.46 -3.31 -4.80
C HIS A 210 1.95 -3.85 -3.47
N ALA A 211 1.32 -5.02 -3.56
CA ALA A 211 0.96 -5.84 -2.43
C ALA A 211 1.36 -7.26 -2.82
N TYR A 212 2.59 -7.66 -2.48
CA TYR A 212 3.12 -8.97 -2.84
C TYR A 212 3.17 -9.92 -1.65
N LEU A 213 2.79 -11.18 -1.90
CA LEU A 213 3.00 -12.30 -1.01
C LEU A 213 3.62 -13.45 -1.80
N PHE A 214 4.81 -13.89 -1.38
CA PHE A 214 5.48 -15.07 -1.88
C PHE A 214 5.48 -16.14 -0.80
N GLU A 215 5.15 -17.36 -1.20
CA GLU A 215 5.36 -18.57 -0.43
C GLU A 215 6.24 -19.50 -1.25
N GLY A 216 7.16 -20.23 -0.61
CA GLY A 216 8.03 -21.19 -1.27
C GLY A 216 8.34 -22.37 -0.37
N GLU A 217 8.39 -23.57 -0.94
CA GLU A 217 8.74 -24.81 -0.26
C GLU A 217 9.95 -25.44 -0.94
N MET A 218 10.99 -25.71 -0.16
CA MET A 218 12.21 -26.36 -0.64
C MET A 218 12.07 -27.89 -0.55
N ASN A 219 12.33 -28.58 -1.65
CA ASN A 219 12.35 -30.04 -1.69
C ASN A 219 13.71 -30.61 -1.22
N GLU A 220 13.80 -31.94 -1.14
CA GLU A 220 15.02 -32.65 -0.73
C GLU A 220 16.22 -32.41 -1.69
N GLN A 221 15.94 -32.04 -2.94
CA GLN A 221 16.95 -31.72 -3.95
C GLN A 221 17.43 -30.26 -3.85
N GLY A 222 16.87 -29.45 -2.94
CA GLY A 222 17.21 -28.05 -2.76
C GLY A 222 16.59 -27.12 -3.81
N GLU A 223 15.60 -27.59 -4.57
CA GLU A 223 14.80 -26.76 -5.48
C GLU A 223 13.58 -26.20 -4.76
N ILE A 224 13.14 -25.01 -5.14
CA ILE A 224 11.99 -24.34 -4.54
C ILE A 224 10.80 -24.43 -5.48
N ALA A 225 9.65 -24.82 -4.95
CA ALA A 225 8.35 -24.64 -5.59
C ALA A 225 7.55 -23.63 -4.80
N GLY A 226 7.00 -22.62 -5.47
CA GLY A 226 6.36 -21.50 -4.79
C GLY A 226 5.13 -20.93 -5.48
N GLN A 227 4.49 -20.04 -4.75
CA GLN A 227 3.28 -19.32 -5.11
C GLN A 227 3.51 -17.83 -4.89
N PHE A 228 2.96 -17.01 -5.77
CA PHE A 228 3.05 -15.55 -5.73
C PHE A 228 1.66 -14.96 -5.89
N TRP A 229 1.23 -14.14 -4.93
CA TRP A 229 0.02 -13.33 -5.02
C TRP A 229 0.39 -11.86 -5.11
N SER A 230 -0.31 -11.13 -5.99
CA SER A 230 -0.16 -9.69 -6.17
C SER A 230 -1.53 -9.00 -6.19
N GLY A 231 -1.66 -7.98 -5.33
CA GLY A 231 -2.86 -7.14 -5.27
C GLY A 231 -4.13 -7.95 -5.03
N LYS A 232 -5.24 -7.49 -5.64
CA LYS A 232 -6.59 -8.05 -5.44
C LYS A 232 -6.82 -9.41 -6.09
N SER A 233 -6.13 -9.75 -7.18
CA SER A 233 -6.52 -10.89 -8.03
C SER A 233 -5.39 -11.60 -8.80
N TRP A 234 -4.16 -11.08 -8.80
CA TRP A 234 -3.08 -11.74 -9.54
C TRP A 234 -2.48 -12.86 -8.71
N HIS A 235 -2.30 -14.02 -9.33
CA HIS A 235 -1.66 -15.19 -8.76
C HIS A 235 -0.82 -15.91 -9.81
N GLN A 236 0.35 -16.40 -9.41
CA GLN A 236 1.25 -17.14 -10.28
C GLN A 236 2.06 -18.17 -9.50
N ARG A 237 2.39 -19.29 -10.15
CA ARG A 237 3.36 -20.26 -9.62
C ARG A 237 4.77 -19.84 -10.00
N TRP A 238 5.73 -20.22 -9.17
CA TRP A 238 7.13 -20.07 -9.53
C TRP A 238 7.96 -21.24 -9.05
N THR A 239 9.09 -21.48 -9.70
CA THR A 239 10.08 -22.47 -9.27
C THR A 239 11.46 -21.86 -9.27
N ALA A 240 12.36 -22.37 -8.44
CA ALA A 240 13.74 -21.89 -8.47
C ALA A 240 14.78 -22.95 -8.16
N LYS A 241 15.95 -22.77 -8.77
CA LYS A 241 17.14 -23.58 -8.53
C LYS A 241 18.30 -22.69 -8.16
N LYS A 242 19.10 -23.11 -7.18
CA LYS A 242 20.25 -22.33 -6.73
C LYS A 242 21.27 -22.25 -7.86
N ASN A 243 21.58 -21.04 -8.29
CA ASN A 243 22.50 -20.80 -9.41
C ASN A 243 23.23 -19.47 -9.21
N ALA A 244 24.46 -19.55 -8.71
CA ALA A 244 25.28 -18.37 -8.43
C ALA A 244 25.73 -17.62 -9.70
N ASN A 245 25.71 -18.31 -10.84
CA ASN A 245 26.19 -17.81 -12.12
C ASN A 245 25.06 -17.39 -13.06
N PHE A 246 23.80 -17.53 -12.64
CA PHE A 246 22.68 -17.07 -13.46
C PHE A 246 22.67 -15.54 -13.51
N GLU A 247 22.56 -15.01 -14.72
CA GLU A 247 22.44 -13.59 -15.00
C GLU A 247 21.25 -13.37 -15.93
N LEU A 248 20.56 -12.24 -15.73
CA LEU A 248 19.53 -11.80 -16.65
C LEU A 248 20.14 -11.33 -17.97
N PRO A 249 19.38 -11.31 -19.06
CA PRO A 249 19.84 -10.72 -20.32
C PRO A 249 20.34 -9.29 -20.12
N ASP A 250 21.36 -8.91 -20.88
CA ASP A 250 21.90 -7.54 -20.85
C ASP A 250 20.79 -6.52 -21.16
N PRO A 251 20.47 -5.60 -20.24
CA PRO A 251 19.41 -4.62 -20.44
C PRO A 251 19.63 -3.73 -21.68
N TYR A 252 20.88 -3.50 -22.10
CA TYR A 252 21.20 -2.71 -23.30
C TYR A 252 20.88 -3.42 -24.62
N THR A 253 20.56 -4.72 -24.56
CA THR A 253 20.20 -5.51 -25.74
C THR A 253 18.69 -5.68 -25.91
N LEU A 254 17.89 -5.31 -24.90
CA LEU A 254 16.45 -5.53 -24.89
C LEU A 254 15.71 -4.65 -25.89
N THR A 255 16.17 -3.41 -26.08
CA THR A 255 15.58 -2.43 -27.00
C THR A 255 16.66 -1.86 -27.89
N THR A 256 16.42 -1.87 -29.20
CA THR A 256 17.35 -1.34 -30.20
C THR A 256 16.64 -0.33 -31.09
N VAL A 257 17.38 0.68 -31.53
CA VAL A 257 16.91 1.62 -32.55
C VAL A 257 16.79 0.85 -33.87
N LYS A 258 15.61 0.89 -34.50
CA LYS A 258 15.34 0.17 -35.76
C LYS A 258 16.16 0.72 -36.93
N ASP A 259 16.20 2.04 -37.05
CA ASP A 259 16.97 2.76 -38.06
C ASP A 259 17.89 3.75 -37.37
N ARG A 260 19.21 3.55 -37.49
CA ARG A 260 20.21 4.42 -36.84
C ARG A 260 20.41 5.74 -37.59
N ASP A 261 19.95 5.82 -38.84
CA ASP A 261 20.05 7.02 -39.66
C ASP A 261 18.83 7.93 -39.47
N GLU A 262 17.76 7.42 -38.84
CA GLU A 262 16.60 8.23 -38.45
C GLU A 262 16.95 9.11 -37.24
N VAL A 263 16.67 10.42 -37.38
CA VAL A 263 16.87 11.37 -36.28
C VAL A 263 15.80 11.12 -35.23
N PHE A 264 16.22 10.82 -34.01
CA PHE A 264 15.31 10.74 -32.87
C PHE A 264 14.74 12.13 -32.55
N GLU A 265 13.46 12.35 -32.87
CA GLU A 265 12.76 13.61 -32.65
C GLU A 265 11.85 13.55 -31.42
N ILE A 266 11.87 14.62 -30.63
CA ILE A 266 10.93 14.86 -29.52
C ILE A 266 10.35 16.25 -29.74
N ASN A 267 9.04 16.37 -29.57
CA ASN A 267 8.32 17.63 -29.61
C ASN A 267 7.09 17.54 -28.69
N PHE A 268 7.22 18.02 -27.45
CA PHE A 268 6.14 17.98 -26.45
C PHE A 268 6.11 19.28 -25.64
N PRO A 269 4.94 19.68 -25.12
CA PRO A 269 4.84 20.81 -24.21
C PRO A 269 5.56 20.51 -22.88
N ASP A 270 6.21 21.51 -22.31
CA ASP A 270 6.69 21.48 -20.93
C ASP A 270 5.55 21.75 -19.92
N ASN A 271 5.90 21.87 -18.64
CA ASN A 271 4.94 22.12 -17.56
C ASN A 271 4.24 23.50 -17.66
N ASN A 272 4.74 24.42 -18.49
CA ASN A 272 4.13 25.72 -18.77
C ASN A 272 3.34 25.72 -20.09
N GLY A 273 3.33 24.61 -20.82
CA GLY A 273 2.70 24.49 -22.13
C GLY A 273 3.57 24.96 -23.30
N GLU A 274 4.84 25.31 -23.06
CA GLU A 274 5.78 25.71 -24.12
C GLU A 274 6.32 24.46 -24.81
N MET A 275 6.29 24.42 -26.15
CA MET A 275 6.82 23.29 -26.90
C MET A 275 8.34 23.21 -26.76
N VAL A 276 8.84 22.02 -26.41
CA VAL A 276 10.27 21.71 -26.32
C VAL A 276 10.64 20.70 -27.38
N SER A 277 11.69 21.01 -28.14
CA SER A 277 12.25 20.12 -29.16
C SER A 277 13.73 19.85 -28.94
N LEU A 278 14.21 18.66 -29.34
CA LEU A 278 15.65 18.36 -29.38
C LEU A 278 16.42 19.26 -30.36
N SER A 279 15.71 19.91 -31.29
CA SER A 279 16.28 20.88 -32.23
C SER A 279 16.49 22.28 -31.62
N ASP A 280 15.99 22.55 -30.42
CA ASP A 280 16.09 23.85 -29.75
C ASP A 280 17.55 24.26 -29.53
N ASP A 281 17.84 25.57 -29.68
CA ASP A 281 19.20 26.13 -29.54
C ASP A 281 19.88 25.75 -28.22
N LYS A 282 19.11 25.59 -27.13
CA LYS A 282 19.64 25.23 -25.81
C LYS A 282 20.30 23.83 -25.77
N TYR A 283 19.99 22.94 -26.72
CA TYR A 283 20.55 21.59 -26.80
C TYR A 283 21.67 21.42 -27.84
N LYS A 284 21.88 22.42 -28.73
CA LYS A 284 22.89 22.33 -29.79
C LYS A 284 24.29 22.13 -29.21
N GLY A 285 25.02 21.15 -29.77
CA GLY A 285 26.38 20.81 -29.37
C GLY A 285 26.49 20.15 -27.99
N LYS A 286 25.39 19.72 -27.38
CA LYS A 286 25.38 19.04 -26.08
C LYS A 286 24.98 17.58 -26.23
N VAL A 287 25.49 16.74 -25.33
CA VAL A 287 24.93 15.41 -25.10
C VAL A 287 23.59 15.61 -24.40
N VAL A 288 22.52 15.05 -24.96
CA VAL A 288 21.17 15.11 -24.38
C VAL A 288 20.80 13.71 -23.87
N VAL A 289 20.39 13.64 -22.61
CA VAL A 289 19.81 12.44 -22.01
C VAL A 289 18.30 12.66 -21.92
N VAL A 290 17.54 11.80 -22.60
CA VAL A 290 16.07 11.78 -22.49
C VAL A 290 15.69 10.66 -21.56
N GLN A 291 15.12 11.01 -20.41
CA GLN A 291 14.58 10.05 -19.46
C GLN A 291 13.06 9.97 -19.62
N ILE A 292 12.55 8.78 -19.90
CA ILE A 292 11.11 8.50 -19.94
C ILE A 292 10.75 7.83 -18.61
N MET A 293 9.92 8.47 -17.80
CA MET A 293 9.59 7.99 -16.46
C MET A 293 8.08 8.06 -16.18
N GLY A 294 7.63 7.25 -15.22
CA GLY A 294 6.31 7.37 -14.61
C GLY A 294 6.47 7.63 -13.11
N THR A 295 5.78 8.64 -12.59
CA THR A 295 5.84 9.04 -11.16
C THR A 295 5.44 7.93 -10.19
N TRP A 296 4.60 7.01 -10.66
CA TRP A 296 4.07 5.87 -9.92
C TRP A 296 4.98 4.63 -9.93
N ARG A 297 6.12 4.65 -10.64
CA ARG A 297 7.07 3.54 -10.67
C ARG A 297 8.23 3.78 -9.69
N PRO A 298 8.34 2.99 -8.61
CA PRO A 298 9.45 3.13 -7.66
C PRO A 298 10.83 3.03 -8.33
N ASN A 299 10.99 2.12 -9.29
CA ASN A 299 12.25 1.95 -10.02
C ASN A 299 12.65 3.21 -10.83
N CYS A 300 11.69 3.96 -11.37
CA CYS A 300 11.96 5.23 -12.06
C CYS A 300 12.41 6.32 -11.08
N MET A 301 11.84 6.34 -9.87
CA MET A 301 12.24 7.27 -8.81
C MET A 301 13.66 7.00 -8.34
N ASP A 302 14.04 5.72 -8.24
CA ASP A 302 15.41 5.34 -7.90
C ASP A 302 16.39 5.70 -9.02
N GLU A 303 16.09 5.40 -10.28
CA GLU A 303 16.91 5.79 -11.44
C GLU A 303 17.20 7.29 -11.43
N THR A 304 16.18 8.11 -11.18
CA THR A 304 16.28 9.57 -11.14
C THR A 304 17.28 10.07 -10.09
N ARG A 305 17.48 9.34 -8.99
CA ARG A 305 18.48 9.70 -7.95
C ARG A 305 19.92 9.49 -8.42
N PHE A 306 20.15 8.58 -9.37
CA PHE A 306 21.48 8.29 -9.91
C PHE A 306 21.85 9.17 -11.11
N LEU A 307 20.86 9.76 -11.78
CA LEU A 307 21.13 10.76 -12.81
C LEU A 307 21.54 12.06 -12.14
N PRO A 308 22.78 12.56 -12.35
CA PRO A 308 23.18 13.84 -11.81
C PRO A 308 22.29 14.90 -12.45
N ILE A 309 21.37 15.46 -11.65
CA ILE A 309 20.62 16.65 -12.05
C ILE A 309 21.65 17.78 -12.18
N GLY A 310 22.17 17.96 -13.40
CA GLY A 310 22.94 19.14 -13.75
C GLY A 310 22.14 20.36 -13.34
N LYS A 311 22.78 21.29 -12.63
CA LYS A 311 22.21 22.56 -12.16
C LYS A 311 21.34 23.18 -13.26
N GLY A 312 20.02 23.02 -13.18
CA GLY A 312 19.12 23.39 -14.26
C GLY A 312 17.68 22.89 -14.15
N VAL A 313 17.39 21.88 -13.33
CA VAL A 313 15.99 21.47 -13.07
C VAL A 313 15.46 22.21 -11.86
N THR A 314 14.54 23.13 -12.11
CA THR A 314 13.69 23.76 -11.10
C THR A 314 12.93 22.65 -10.37
N LYS A 315 13.18 22.50 -9.06
CA LYS A 315 12.29 21.72 -8.18
C LYS A 315 10.92 22.39 -8.20
N THR A 316 9.97 21.87 -8.97
CA THR A 316 8.56 22.11 -8.71
C THR A 316 8.17 21.25 -7.53
N LYS A 317 7.89 21.88 -6.39
CA LYS A 317 7.14 21.27 -5.30
C LYS A 317 5.77 20.88 -5.86
N SER A 318 5.38 19.61 -5.69
CA SER A 318 3.97 19.24 -5.60
C SER A 318 3.36 19.87 -4.35
#